data_AF-A0A7G2CZX1-F1
#
_entry.id   AF-A0A7G2CZX1-F1
#
_cell.length_a   1.000
_cell.length_b   1.000
_cell.length_c   1.000
_cell.angle_alpha   90.00
_cell.angle_beta   90.00
_cell.angle_gamma   90.00
#
_symmetry.space_group_name_H-M   'P 1'
#
loop_
_entity.id
_entity.type
_entity.pdbx_description
1 polymer ?
#
loop_
_entity_poly.entity_id
_entity_poly.type
_entity_poly.pdbx_seq_one_letter_code
_entity_poly.pdbx_strand_id
1 'polypeptide(L)'
;MSDSPAGSCCSVPRQSGVSADGRTDLLAVPAEGMAECPVMAGTPVVIATAEAAGLYRDHEGTRYYFCCAGCGPAFDADPAKYTRAA
;
A
#
# COMPACT_ATOMS: atom_id res chain seq x y z
N MET A 1 -38.07 49.53 -2.80
CA MET A 1 -36.97 50.28 -2.14
C MET A 1 -36.30 49.26 -1.23
N SER A 2 -35.34 48.49 -1.74
CA SER A 2 -33.92 48.88 -1.86
C SER A 2 -33.37 49.14 -0.46
N ASP A 3 -32.35 48.47 0.06
CA ASP A 3 -31.25 47.75 -0.55
C ASP A 3 -30.53 46.98 0.59
N SER A 4 -30.16 45.73 0.34
CA SER A 4 -29.32 44.92 1.22
C SER A 4 -27.86 45.09 0.78
N PRO A 5 -27.00 45.79 1.54
CA PRO A 5 -25.62 45.93 1.14
C PRO A 5 -24.80 44.69 1.52
N ALA A 6 -24.29 44.05 0.48
CA ALA A 6 -22.91 43.59 0.35
C ALA A 6 -22.28 42.82 1.53
N GLY A 7 -22.29 41.50 1.38
CA GLY A 7 -21.41 40.61 2.14
C GLY A 7 -21.40 39.20 1.56
N SER A 8 -21.43 39.10 0.23
CA SER A 8 -21.37 37.84 -0.52
C SER A 8 -20.09 37.08 -0.17
N CYS A 9 -20.21 36.13 0.77
CA CYS A 9 -19.14 35.24 1.24
C CYS A 9 -18.69 34.20 0.18
N CYS A 10 -19.03 34.44 -1.10
CA CYS A 10 -18.83 33.55 -2.24
C CYS A 10 -17.58 33.90 -3.07
N SER A 11 -16.53 34.46 -2.45
CA SER A 11 -15.27 34.81 -3.15
C SER A 11 -14.05 34.15 -2.52
N VAL A 12 -14.16 32.87 -2.15
CA VAL A 12 -12.98 32.00 -2.25
C VAL A 12 -12.93 31.57 -3.72
N PRO A 13 -11.85 31.88 -4.47
CA PRO A 13 -11.64 31.21 -5.74
C PRO A 13 -11.67 29.72 -5.45
N ARG A 14 -12.71 29.07 -5.96
CA ARG A 14 -12.77 27.63 -6.10
C ARG A 14 -11.58 27.25 -6.95
N GLN A 15 -10.46 26.97 -6.30
CA GLN A 15 -9.41 26.13 -6.83
C GLN A 15 -9.99 24.72 -6.99
N SER A 16 -10.91 24.61 -7.95
CA SER A 16 -11.06 23.43 -8.78
C SER A 16 -9.71 23.22 -9.42
N GLY A 17 -9.03 22.17 -8.98
CA GLY A 17 -7.68 21.86 -9.44
C GLY A 17 -6.69 21.55 -8.33
N VAL A 18 -7.09 20.84 -7.28
CA VAL A 18 -6.20 19.74 -6.91
C VAL A 18 -6.47 18.67 -7.96
N SER A 19 -5.57 18.62 -8.95
CA SER A 19 -5.46 17.45 -9.81
C SER A 19 -5.50 16.23 -8.92
N ALA A 20 -6.24 15.20 -9.33
CA ALA A 20 -6.14 13.87 -8.78
C ALA A 20 -4.77 13.23 -9.14
N ASP A 21 -3.70 14.03 -9.10
CA ASP A 21 -2.33 13.67 -9.42
C ASP A 21 -1.42 14.31 -8.36
N GLY A 22 -1.58 13.71 -7.20
CA GLY A 22 -0.82 13.94 -5.98
C GLY A 22 -1.16 12.85 -4.96
N ARG A 23 -1.74 11.73 -5.44
CA ARG A 23 -1.55 10.45 -4.77
C ARG A 23 -0.05 10.25 -4.87
N THR A 24 0.66 10.60 -3.80
CA THR A 24 1.88 9.86 -3.47
C THR A 24 1.51 8.42 -3.74
N ASP A 25 2.12 7.84 -4.75
CA ASP A 25 1.94 6.45 -5.10
C ASP A 25 2.19 5.69 -3.79
N LEU A 26 1.11 5.31 -3.11
CA LEU A 26 1.07 4.63 -1.81
C LEU A 26 1.51 3.16 -2.02
N LEU A 27 2.38 2.93 -3.00
CA LEU A 27 2.47 1.72 -3.79
C LEU A 27 3.81 1.00 -3.64
N ALA A 28 4.75 1.44 -2.80
CA ALA A 28 5.95 0.63 -2.53
C ALA A 28 6.77 0.97 -1.26
N VAL A 29 6.18 1.45 -0.17
CA VAL A 29 6.86 1.37 1.14
C VAL A 29 6.01 0.46 2.02
N PRO A 30 6.43 -0.80 2.28
CA PRO A 30 5.66 -1.68 3.14
C PRO A 30 5.53 -0.99 4.50
N ALA A 31 4.29 -0.83 4.96
CA ALA A 31 3.92 -0.13 6.18
C ALA A 31 4.91 -0.47 7.31
N GLU A 32 5.79 0.50 7.57
CA GLU A 32 6.91 0.54 8.51
C GLU A 32 7.08 -0.71 9.38
N GLY A 33 7.64 -1.79 8.80
CA GLY A 33 8.09 -2.99 9.54
C GLY A 33 7.14 -4.19 9.58
N MET A 34 5.93 -4.10 9.03
CA MET A 34 5.02 -5.25 8.89
C MET A 34 4.65 -5.51 7.44
N ALA A 35 4.75 -6.77 7.04
CA ALA A 35 4.28 -7.29 5.77
C ALA A 35 3.25 -8.40 6.03
N GLU A 36 2.42 -8.71 5.05
CA GLU A 36 1.46 -9.81 5.18
C GLU A 36 1.98 -11.04 4.44
N CYS A 37 1.79 -12.23 5.02
CA CYS A 37 2.20 -13.47 4.38
C CYS A 37 1.28 -13.78 3.19
N PRO A 38 1.75 -13.81 1.93
CA PRO A 38 0.88 -14.03 0.78
C PRO A 38 0.39 -15.48 0.68
N VAL A 39 1.09 -16.42 1.32
CA VAL A 39 0.70 -17.84 1.43
C VAL A 39 -0.43 -18.03 2.45
N MET A 40 -0.43 -17.22 3.52
CA MET A 40 -1.46 -17.20 4.55
C MET A 40 -1.96 -15.77 4.72
N ALA A 41 -2.75 -15.32 3.74
CA ALA A 41 -3.35 -13.99 3.72
C ALA A 41 -4.01 -13.66 5.06
N GLY A 42 -3.76 -12.45 5.57
CA GLY A 42 -4.16 -12.00 6.91
C GLY A 42 -3.19 -12.31 8.04
N THR A 43 -2.06 -12.99 7.78
CA THR A 43 -1.03 -13.22 8.82
C THR A 43 0.03 -12.11 8.78
N PRO A 44 0.16 -11.29 9.83
CA PRO A 44 1.19 -10.26 9.90
C PRO A 44 2.57 -10.90 10.09
N VAL A 45 3.55 -10.36 9.37
CA VAL A 45 4.95 -10.77 9.35
C VAL A 45 5.80 -9.55 9.70
N VAL A 46 6.67 -9.69 10.70
CA VAL A 46 7.66 -8.66 11.00
C VAL A 46 8.77 -8.73 9.96
N ILE A 47 8.92 -7.67 9.16
CA ILE A 47 9.88 -7.59 8.06
C ILE A 47 11.31 -7.85 8.56
N ALA A 48 11.71 -7.18 9.65
CA ALA A 48 13.05 -7.34 10.20
C ALA A 48 13.36 -8.80 10.59
N THR A 49 12.39 -9.54 11.13
CA THR A 49 12.55 -10.95 11.48
C THR A 49 12.63 -11.82 10.23
N ALA A 50 11.79 -11.55 9.23
CA ALA A 50 11.81 -12.28 7.97
C ALA A 50 13.12 -12.04 7.20
N GLU A 51 13.63 -10.80 7.15
CA GLU A 51 14.91 -10.48 6.52
C GLU A 51 16.09 -11.13 7.26
N ALA A 52 16.12 -11.03 8.58
CA ALA A 52 17.16 -11.67 9.39
C ALA A 52 17.18 -13.20 9.22
N ALA A 53 16.01 -13.81 8.98
CA ALA A 53 15.86 -15.24 8.74
C ALA A 53 15.96 -15.64 7.25
N GLY A 54 16.05 -14.69 6.31
CA GLY A 54 16.03 -14.97 4.86
C GLY A 54 14.69 -15.47 4.33
N LEU A 55 13.59 -15.22 5.05
CA LEU A 55 12.22 -15.59 4.70
C LEU A 55 11.55 -14.50 3.83
N TYR A 56 12.20 -14.12 2.73
CA TYR A 56 11.66 -13.18 1.75
C TYR A 56 11.91 -13.65 0.31
N ARG A 57 11.06 -13.23 -0.63
CA ARG A 57 11.22 -13.48 -2.07
C ARG A 57 10.92 -12.22 -2.85
N ASP A 58 11.68 -11.99 -3.91
CA ASP A 58 11.43 -10.91 -4.86
C ASP A 58 10.70 -11.48 -6.07
N HIS A 59 9.56 -10.90 -6.43
CA HIS A 59 8.76 -11.31 -7.58
C HIS A 59 8.17 -10.08 -8.26
N GLU A 60 8.38 -9.94 -9.57
CA GLU A 60 7.91 -8.79 -10.37
C GLU A 60 8.32 -7.41 -9.81
N GLY A 61 9.48 -7.33 -9.14
CA GLY A 61 9.94 -6.08 -8.51
C GLY A 61 9.26 -5.77 -7.18
N THR A 62 8.44 -6.68 -6.66
CA THR A 62 7.84 -6.61 -5.33
C THR A 62 8.51 -7.62 -4.40
N ARG A 63 8.92 -7.16 -3.21
CA ARG A 63 9.45 -8.04 -2.17
C ARG A 63 8.34 -8.56 -1.26
N TYR A 64 8.18 -9.86 -1.22
CA TYR A 64 7.25 -10.60 -0.36
C TYR A 64 7.97 -11.20 0.84
N TYR A 65 7.29 -11.24 1.99
CA TYR A 65 7.81 -11.77 3.24
C TYR A 65 6.93 -12.91 3.75
N PHE A 66 7.55 -13.86 4.45
CA PHE A 66 6.86 -15.04 4.94
C PHE A 66 6.92 -15.15 6.46
N CYS A 67 5.82 -15.62 7.05
CA CYS A 67 5.76 -15.89 8.49
C CYS A 67 6.53 -17.16 8.89
N CYS A 68 6.87 -18.03 7.94
CA CYS A 68 7.36 -19.38 8.22
C CYS A 68 8.31 -19.94 7.13
N ALA A 69 9.20 -20.85 7.51
CA ALA A 69 10.09 -21.53 6.56
C ALA A 69 9.35 -22.42 5.54
N GLY A 70 8.16 -22.93 5.88
CA GLY A 70 7.32 -23.72 4.97
C GLY A 70 6.59 -22.88 3.91
N CYS A 71 6.50 -21.57 4.13
CA CYS A 71 5.78 -20.65 3.27
C CYS A 71 6.61 -20.29 2.03
N GLY A 72 7.95 -20.23 2.16
CA GLY A 72 8.89 -20.04 1.05
C GLY A 72 8.71 -21.05 -0.10
N PRO A 73 8.85 -22.37 0.12
CA PRO A 73 8.69 -23.36 -0.94
C PRO A 73 7.27 -23.40 -1.54
N ALA A 74 6.24 -23.07 -0.75
CA ALA A 74 4.88 -22.95 -1.27
C ALA A 74 4.77 -21.77 -2.27
N PHE A 75 5.36 -20.62 -1.93
CA PHE A 75 5.44 -19.48 -2.82
C PHE A 75 6.31 -19.77 -4.06
N ASP A 76 7.48 -20.40 -3.89
CA ASP A 76 8.37 -20.78 -5.00
C ASP A 76 7.69 -21.77 -5.97
N ALA A 77 6.76 -22.62 -5.50
CA ALA A 77 6.03 -23.56 -6.34
C ALA A 77 5.00 -22.88 -7.27
N ASP A 78 4.33 -21.82 -6.81
CA ASP A 78 3.35 -21.10 -7.61
C ASP A 78 3.22 -19.63 -7.19
N PRO A 79 4.22 -18.78 -7.49
CA PRO A 79 4.26 -17.41 -6.98
C PRO A 79 3.10 -16.57 -7.55
N ALA A 80 2.73 -16.80 -8.81
CA ALA A 80 1.64 -16.11 -9.49
C ALA A 80 0.28 -16.28 -8.78
N LYS A 81 0.04 -17.41 -8.10
CA LYS A 81 -1.16 -17.62 -7.29
C LYS A 81 -1.20 -16.72 -6.04
N TYR A 82 -0.05 -16.43 -5.46
CA TYR A 82 0.08 -15.68 -4.20
C TYR A 82 0.34 -14.19 -4.41
N THR A 83 0.87 -13.80 -5.58
CA THR A 83 1.06 -12.38 -5.97
C THR A 83 -0.20 -11.75 -6.58
N ARG A 84 -1.26 -12.54 -6.84
CA ARG A 84 -2.55 -12.07 -7.41
C ARG A 84 -3.45 -11.35 -6.39
N ALA A 85 -2.87 -10.48 -5.57
CA ALA A 85 -3.60 -9.55 -4.72
C ALA A 85 -3.24 -8.12 -5.13
N ALA A 86 -4.08 -7.60 -6.04
CA ALA A 86 -4.36 -6.20 -6.40
C ALA A 86 -3.19 -5.23 -6.61
#